data_AF-A0A0X3NZR0-F1
#
_entry.id   AF-A0A0X3NZR0-F1
#
_cell.length_a   1.000
_cell.length_b   1.000
_cell.length_c   1.000
_cell.angle_alpha   90.00
_cell.angle_beta   90.00
_cell.angle_gamma   90.00
#
_symmetry.space_group_name_H-M   'P 1'
#
loop_
_entity.id
_entity.type
_entity.pdbx_description
1 polymer ?
#
loop_
_entity_poly.entity_id
_entity_poly.type
_entity_poly.pdbx_seq_one_letter_code
_entity_poly.pdbx_strand_id
1 'polypeptide(L)'
;LTVLTSLVVWCENHIPFIFFHPVMSRNYEAAICKKLRNLQNTQGSIQKTSRALLKNKHLAKDIVKLWFKEFRAAPDGQKLAFLHLANDIIQNGLSSAPQFAKLFEPVLSPAFRETAR
;
A
#
# COMPACT_ATOMS: atom_id res chain seq x y z
N LEU A 1 16.19 1.69 4.53
CA LEU A 1 16.54 0.65 3.53
C LEU A 1 17.08 -0.65 4.15
N THR A 2 17.37 -0.70 5.45
CA THR A 2 17.83 -1.91 6.17
C THR A 2 16.74 -2.63 6.97
N VAL A 3 15.55 -2.04 7.12
CA VAL A 3 14.43 -2.64 7.91
C VAL A 3 13.50 -3.51 7.05
N LEU A 4 13.49 -3.28 5.72
CA LEU A 4 12.56 -3.95 4.80
C LEU A 4 13.02 -5.36 4.42
N THR A 5 14.32 -5.66 4.45
CA THR A 5 14.84 -6.99 4.10
C THR A 5 14.59 -8.03 5.19
N SER A 6 14.59 -7.63 6.47
CA SER A 6 14.42 -8.56 7.59
C SER A 6 12.96 -8.93 7.89
N LEU A 7 12.00 -8.09 7.49
CA LEU A 7 10.56 -8.34 7.69
C LEU A 7 9.95 -9.27 6.63
N VAL A 8 10.56 -9.33 5.44
CA VAL A 8 10.13 -10.22 4.34
C VAL A 8 10.31 -11.69 4.72
N VAL A 9 11.43 -12.04 5.36
CA VAL A 9 11.78 -13.42 5.74
C VAL A 9 10.90 -13.96 6.87
N TRP A 10 10.37 -13.11 7.76
CA TRP A 10 9.59 -13.55 8.91
C TRP A 10 8.18 -14.06 8.54
N CYS A 11 7.61 -13.60 7.42
CA CYS A 11 6.21 -13.87 7.08
C CYS A 11 5.99 -15.04 6.09
N GLU A 12 7.05 -15.60 5.51
CA GLU A 12 6.97 -16.68 4.50
C GLU A 12 6.40 -18.00 5.06
N ASN A 13 6.28 -18.15 6.38
CA ASN A 13 6.01 -19.44 7.01
C ASN A 13 4.55 -19.71 7.46
N HIS A 14 3.56 -18.82 7.29
CA HIS A 14 2.37 -18.93 8.16
C HIS A 14 0.93 -18.67 7.69
N ILE A 15 0.53 -18.59 6.40
CA ILE A 15 -0.93 -18.55 6.08
C ILE A 15 -1.33 -19.22 4.73
N PRO A 16 -2.25 -20.22 4.72
CA PRO A 16 -2.86 -20.75 3.51
C PRO A 16 -3.97 -19.82 2.97
N PHE A 17 -3.88 -19.48 1.68
CA PHE A 17 -4.74 -18.54 0.96
C PHE A 17 -5.97 -19.25 0.34
N ILE A 18 -7.06 -19.45 1.08
CA ILE A 18 -8.38 -19.69 0.47
C ILE A 18 -9.44 -18.96 1.30
N PHE A 19 -9.85 -17.75 0.90
CA PHE A 19 -11.09 -17.13 1.36
C PHE A 19 -11.65 -16.18 0.30
N PHE A 20 -12.97 -16.26 0.13
CA PHE A 20 -13.82 -15.41 -0.70
C PHE A 20 -13.46 -13.93 -0.53
N HIS A 21 -12.91 -13.29 -1.56
CA HIS A 21 -12.39 -11.94 -1.45
C HIS A 21 -13.52 -10.93 -1.68
N PRO A 22 -13.90 -10.11 -0.68
CA PRO A 22 -14.92 -9.08 -0.87
C PRO A 22 -14.46 -8.08 -1.94
N VAL A 23 -15.39 -7.72 -2.82
CA VAL A 23 -15.16 -6.78 -3.93
C VAL A 23 -15.35 -5.35 -3.44
N MET A 24 -14.40 -4.48 -3.75
CA MET A 24 -14.48 -3.04 -3.45
C MET A 24 -15.71 -2.38 -4.12
N SER A 25 -16.47 -1.59 -3.37
CA SER A 25 -17.57 -0.80 -3.95
C SER A 25 -17.04 0.39 -4.76
N ARG A 26 -17.74 0.76 -5.83
CA ARG A 26 -17.34 1.87 -6.72
C ARG A 26 -17.19 3.21 -5.98
N ASN A 27 -18.05 3.47 -4.99
CA ASN A 27 -17.99 4.69 -4.19
C ASN A 27 -16.73 4.72 -3.30
N TYR A 28 -16.36 3.58 -2.72
CA TYR A 28 -15.16 3.48 -1.91
C TYR A 28 -13.89 3.56 -2.76
N GLU A 29 -13.88 2.92 -3.93
CA GLU A 29 -12.80 3.03 -4.92
C GLU A 29 -12.54 4.50 -5.28
N ALA A 30 -13.58 5.25 -5.66
CA ALA A 30 -13.46 6.67 -5.98
C ALA A 30 -12.93 7.50 -4.80
N ALA A 31 -13.36 7.18 -3.57
CA ALA A 31 -12.87 7.86 -2.37
C ALA A 31 -11.38 7.58 -2.11
N ILE A 32 -10.90 6.35 -2.35
CA ILE A 32 -9.48 6.03 -2.26
C ILE A 32 -8.69 6.74 -3.36
N CYS A 33 -9.13 6.69 -4.62
CA CYS A 33 -8.47 7.41 -5.71
C CYS A 33 -8.32 8.90 -5.38
N LYS A 34 -9.38 9.54 -4.88
CA LYS A 34 -9.32 10.93 -4.44
C LYS A 34 -8.30 11.15 -3.32
N LYS A 35 -8.21 10.25 -2.34
CA LYS A 35 -7.20 10.33 -1.26
C LYS A 35 -5.77 10.19 -1.80
N LEU A 36 -5.54 9.22 -2.69
CA LEU A 36 -4.23 8.96 -3.28
C LEU A 36 -3.76 10.13 -4.16
N ARG A 37 -4.64 10.69 -5.00
CA ARG A 37 -4.31 11.87 -5.83
C ARG A 37 -4.01 13.12 -5.02
N ASN A 38 -4.62 13.26 -3.83
CA ASN A 38 -4.36 14.38 -2.92
C ASN A 38 -3.30 14.05 -1.85
N LEU A 39 -2.56 12.94 -2.01
CA LEU A 39 -1.53 12.56 -1.06
C LEU A 39 -0.38 13.57 -1.10
N GLN A 40 0.00 14.06 0.07
CA GLN A 40 1.10 15.01 0.23
C GLN A 40 2.30 14.30 0.85
N ASN A 41 3.51 14.75 0.51
CA ASN A 41 4.75 14.24 1.11
C ASN A 41 4.99 14.80 2.52
N THR A 42 3.98 14.72 3.38
CA THR A 42 4.03 15.11 4.79
C THR A 42 3.59 13.95 5.66
N GLN A 43 4.23 13.78 6.82
CA GLN A 43 3.97 12.64 7.69
C GLN A 43 2.49 12.54 8.11
N GLY A 44 1.85 13.68 8.38
CA GLY A 44 0.43 13.72 8.75
C GLY A 44 -0.51 13.24 7.64
N SER A 45 -0.26 13.61 6.38
CA SER A 45 -1.06 13.17 5.23
C SER A 45 -0.90 11.67 4.98
N ILE A 46 0.35 11.18 5.07
CA ILE A 46 0.71 9.76 4.91
C ILE A 46 0.03 8.91 6.00
N GLN A 47 0.21 9.25 7.27
CA GLN A 47 -0.35 8.48 8.39
C GLN A 47 -1.88 8.48 8.38
N LYS A 48 -2.51 9.62 8.08
CA LYS A 48 -3.97 9.71 7.97
C LYS A 48 -4.51 8.80 6.88
N THR A 49 -3.84 8.76 5.74
CA THR A 49 -4.22 7.90 4.61
C THR A 49 -3.98 6.43 4.93
N SER A 50 -2.81 6.09 5.46
CA SER A 50 -2.46 4.73 5.91
C SER A 50 -3.47 4.16 6.89
N ARG A 51 -3.80 4.89 7.97
CA ARG A 51 -4.81 4.48 8.95
C ARG A 51 -6.19 4.25 8.31
N ALA A 52 -6.60 5.08 7.35
CA ALA A 52 -7.88 4.92 6.66
C ALA A 52 -7.92 3.65 5.80
N LEU A 53 -6.80 3.29 5.15
CA LEU A 53 -6.68 2.08 4.34
C LEU A 53 -6.58 0.82 5.20
N LEU A 54 -5.80 0.85 6.28
CA LEU A 54 -5.65 -0.27 7.22
C LEU A 54 -6.97 -0.64 7.92
N LYS A 55 -7.87 0.33 8.16
CA LYS A 55 -9.24 0.06 8.65
C LYS A 55 -10.03 -0.86 7.73
N ASN A 56 -9.75 -0.84 6.42
CA ASN A 56 -10.44 -1.63 5.40
C ASN A 56 -9.54 -2.76 4.85
N LYS A 57 -8.69 -3.32 5.71
CA LYS A 57 -7.74 -4.41 5.38
C LYS A 57 -8.32 -5.66 4.72
N HIS A 58 -9.62 -5.89 4.82
CA HIS A 58 -10.30 -6.97 4.09
C HIS A 58 -10.30 -6.72 2.56
N LEU A 59 -10.13 -5.47 2.13
CA LEU A 59 -9.99 -5.06 0.72
C LEU A 59 -8.52 -4.88 0.30
N ALA A 60 -7.55 -5.39 1.08
CA ALA A 60 -6.13 -5.11 0.86
C ALA A 60 -5.68 -5.34 -0.60
N LYS A 61 -6.12 -6.44 -1.23
CA LYS A 61 -5.77 -6.75 -2.63
C LYS A 61 -6.20 -5.65 -3.60
N ASP A 62 -7.42 -5.14 -3.45
CA ASP A 62 -7.96 -4.10 -4.33
C ASP A 62 -7.32 -2.74 -4.00
N ILE A 63 -7.05 -2.46 -2.72
CA ILE A 63 -6.31 -1.27 -2.30
C ILE A 63 -4.91 -1.22 -2.93
N VAL A 64 -4.14 -2.32 -2.90
CA VAL A 64 -2.79 -2.36 -3.48
C VAL A 64 -2.82 -2.20 -5.00
N LYS A 65 -3.79 -2.82 -5.69
CA LYS A 65 -3.98 -2.63 -7.13
C LYS A 65 -4.26 -1.16 -7.47
N LEU A 66 -5.15 -0.52 -6.71
CA LEU A 66 -5.53 0.88 -6.92
C LEU A 66 -4.36 1.81 -6.59
N TRP A 67 -3.62 1.53 -5.52
CA TRP A 67 -2.39 2.24 -5.18
C TRP A 67 -1.40 2.19 -6.33
N PHE A 68 -1.16 1.03 -6.94
CA PHE A 68 -0.21 0.90 -8.04
C PHE A 68 -0.68 1.62 -9.31
N LYS A 69 -1.98 1.52 -9.64
CA LYS A 69 -2.58 2.26 -10.75
C LYS A 69 -2.41 3.77 -10.60
N GLU A 70 -2.73 4.31 -9.42
CA GLU A 70 -2.63 5.74 -9.15
C GLU A 70 -1.18 6.20 -9.01
N PHE A 71 -0.28 5.37 -8.48
CA PHE A 71 1.16 5.64 -8.44
C PHE A 71 1.75 5.88 -9.82
N ARG A 72 1.43 5.02 -10.80
CA ARG A 72 1.94 5.15 -12.17
C ARG A 72 1.38 6.38 -12.90
N ALA A 73 0.20 6.84 -12.51
CA ALA A 73 -0.43 8.05 -13.04
C ALA A 73 0.02 9.33 -12.30
N ALA A 74 0.68 9.21 -11.15
CA ALA A 74 1.09 10.34 -10.34
C ALA A 74 2.32 11.06 -10.96
N PRO A 75 2.41 12.40 -10.83
CA PRO A 75 3.59 13.15 -11.22
C PRO A 75 4.80 12.76 -10.37
N ASP A 76 6.01 12.91 -10.89
CA ASP A 76 7.24 12.43 -10.24
C ASP A 76 7.44 13.00 -8.82
N GLY A 77 7.11 14.29 -8.63
CA GLY A 77 7.16 14.94 -7.30
C GLY A 77 6.21 14.35 -6.25
N GLN A 78 5.22 13.55 -6.65
CA GLN A 78 4.29 12.88 -5.74
C GLN A 78 4.64 11.40 -5.50
N LYS A 79 5.42 10.75 -6.38
CA LYS A 79 5.77 9.32 -6.29
C LYS A 79 6.46 8.95 -4.97
N LEU A 80 7.30 9.84 -4.43
CA LEU A 80 7.94 9.63 -3.14
C LEU A 80 6.91 9.50 -1.99
N ALA A 81 5.84 10.30 -2.02
CA ALA A 81 4.78 10.21 -1.02
C ALA A 81 4.04 8.86 -1.07
N PHE A 82 3.84 8.31 -2.26
CA PHE A 82 3.26 6.97 -2.44
C PHE A 82 4.15 5.87 -1.85
N LEU A 83 5.46 5.95 -2.05
CA LEU A 83 6.42 5.01 -1.46
C LEU A 83 6.41 5.10 0.07
N HIS A 84 6.38 6.32 0.63
CA HIS A 84 6.25 6.52 2.07
C HIS A 84 4.92 5.97 2.61
N LEU A 85 3.83 6.12 1.87
CA LEU A 85 2.54 5.53 2.22
C LEU A 85 2.59 4.00 2.22
N ALA A 86 3.18 3.36 1.20
CA ALA A 86 3.33 1.91 1.19
C ALA A 86 4.16 1.42 2.38
N ASN A 87 5.26 2.12 2.70
CA ASN A 87 6.07 1.82 3.87
C ASN A 87 5.27 1.95 5.18
N ASP A 88 4.52 3.03 5.37
CA ASP A 88 3.71 3.25 6.57
C ASP A 88 2.61 2.20 6.72
N ILE A 89 1.94 1.79 5.62
CA ILE A 89 0.93 0.72 5.63
C ILE A 89 1.56 -0.62 6.03
N ILE A 90 2.71 -0.98 5.46
CA ILE A 90 3.38 -2.24 5.75
C ILE A 90 3.80 -2.29 7.21
N GLN A 91 4.49 -1.24 7.69
CA GLN A 91 5.01 -1.17 9.06
C GLN A 91 3.90 -1.14 10.11
N ASN A 92 2.88 -0.29 9.93
CA ASN A 92 1.75 -0.21 10.88
C ASN A 92 0.75 -1.35 10.71
N GLY A 93 0.80 -2.08 9.59
CA GLY A 93 -0.03 -3.22 9.26
C GLY A 93 0.51 -4.56 9.74
N LEU A 94 1.75 -4.68 10.23
CA LEU A 94 2.41 -5.97 10.51
C LEU A 94 1.57 -6.93 11.37
N SER A 95 1.03 -6.45 12.49
CA SER A 95 0.23 -7.29 13.40
C SER A 95 -1.22 -7.48 12.92
N SER A 96 -1.81 -6.43 12.34
CA SER A 96 -3.26 -6.40 12.11
C SER A 96 -3.66 -6.75 10.68
N ALA A 97 -2.76 -6.57 9.72
CA ALA A 97 -2.99 -6.73 8.29
C ALA A 97 -1.71 -7.22 7.56
N PRO A 98 -1.10 -8.34 7.98
CA PRO A 98 0.16 -8.85 7.42
C PRO A 98 0.09 -9.11 5.90
N GLN A 99 -1.10 -9.33 5.35
CA GLN A 99 -1.32 -9.51 3.92
C GLN A 99 -0.85 -8.32 3.07
N PHE A 100 -0.83 -7.10 3.61
CA PHE A 100 -0.36 -5.94 2.86
C PHE A 100 1.11 -6.10 2.45
N ALA A 101 1.97 -6.62 3.33
CA ALA A 101 3.38 -6.83 3.02
C ALA A 101 3.56 -7.70 1.77
N LYS A 102 2.88 -8.86 1.75
CA LYS A 102 2.90 -9.81 0.61
C LYS A 102 2.31 -9.22 -0.67
N LEU A 103 1.25 -8.40 -0.55
CA LEU A 103 0.62 -7.78 -1.71
C LEU A 103 1.46 -6.65 -2.31
N PHE A 104 2.20 -5.90 -1.48
CA PHE A 104 3.05 -4.81 -1.93
C PHE A 104 4.37 -5.28 -2.55
N GLU A 105 4.89 -6.43 -2.14
CA GLU A 105 6.15 -7.00 -2.64
C GLU A 105 6.31 -6.95 -4.18
N PRO A 106 5.37 -7.49 -4.99
CA PRO A 106 5.53 -7.49 -6.46
C PRO A 106 5.41 -6.10 -7.09
N VAL A 107 4.79 -5.13 -6.42
CA VAL A 107 4.55 -3.77 -6.97
C VAL A 107 5.58 -2.74 -6.51
N LEU A 108 6.27 -2.98 -5.39
CA LEU A 108 7.30 -2.09 -4.87
C LEU A 108 8.54 -2.07 -5.77
N SER A 109 8.99 -3.23 -6.25
CA SER A 109 10.19 -3.32 -7.10
C SER A 109 10.05 -2.49 -8.39
N PRO A 110 8.94 -2.56 -9.15
CA PRO A 110 8.67 -1.63 -10.25
C PRO A 110 8.57 -0.17 -9.79
N ALA A 111 7.89 0.11 -8.67
CA ALA A 111 7.67 1.48 -8.20
C ALA A 111 9.00 2.19 -7.85
N PHE A 112 9.93 1.49 -7.19
CA PHE A 112 11.27 2.01 -6.92
C PHE A 112 12.04 2.33 -8.21
N ARG A 113 12.00 1.44 -9.21
CA ARG A 113 12.63 1.69 -10.51
C ARG A 113 12.05 2.90 -11.25
N GLU A 114 10.75 3.13 -11.16
CA GLU A 114 10.09 4.29 -11.79
C GLU A 114 10.35 5.61 -11.05
N THR A 115 10.77 5.57 -9.77
CA THR A 115 11.06 6.76 -8.96
C THR A 115 12.54 7.11 -8.95
N ALA A 116 13.42 6.17 -9.27
CA ALA A 116 14.87 6.36 -9.32
C ALA A 116 15.38 6.95 -10.66
N ARG A 117 14.48 7.33 -11.57
CA ARG A 117 14.79 8.01 -12.83
C ARG A 117 14.77 9.51 -12.62
#